data_AF-A0A969U6X3-F1
#
_entry.id   AF-A0A969U6X3-F1
#
_cell.length_a   1.000
_cell.length_b   1.000
_cell.length_c   1.000
_cell.angle_alpha   90.00
_cell.angle_beta   90.00
_cell.angle_gamma   90.00
#
_symmetry.space_group_name_H-M   'P 1'
#
loop_
_entity.id
_entity.type
_entity.pdbx_description
1 polymer ?
#
loop_
_entity_poly.entity_id
_entity_poly.type
_entity_poly.pdbx_seq_one_letter_code
_entity_poly.pdbx_strand_id
1 'polypeptide(L)'
;MNTLTQINKKKFSVVDTSDRQTEIVILDPTVPDSHHIIQGIKPETATYILESQTDAIEQITTILDRHQDIAALHIISHGAPSHIQLGNTQLNNQTLPHYSQQIQKWRNSLTADAAIIIYGCNVA
;
A
#
# COMPACT_ATOMS: atom_id res chain seq x y z
N MET A 1 54.48 26.60 -22.47
CA MET A 1 55.20 25.44 -21.90
C MET A 1 54.34 24.89 -20.77
N ASN A 2 54.11 23.57 -20.77
CA ASN A 2 53.21 22.72 -19.96
C ASN A 2 53.13 23.05 -18.44
N THR A 3 52.12 22.67 -17.65
CA THR A 3 51.55 21.31 -17.45
C THR A 3 50.23 21.31 -16.64
N LEU A 4 49.28 20.48 -17.10
CA LEU A 4 48.33 19.59 -16.39
C LEU A 4 47.93 19.86 -14.92
N THR A 5 46.62 19.95 -14.65
CA THR A 5 45.99 19.31 -13.47
C THR A 5 44.57 18.86 -13.82
N GLN A 6 44.28 17.59 -13.57
CA GLN A 6 43.01 16.91 -13.85
C GLN A 6 41.97 17.13 -12.73
N ILE A 7 40.72 17.38 -13.16
CA ILE A 7 39.44 16.81 -12.72
C ILE A 7 39.20 16.57 -11.20
N ASN A 8 38.17 17.22 -10.64
CA ASN A 8 37.12 16.45 -9.95
C ASN A 8 35.76 17.14 -10.02
N LYS A 9 34.92 16.66 -10.94
CA LYS A 9 33.48 16.97 -10.98
C LYS A 9 32.87 16.39 -9.71
N LYS A 10 32.62 17.21 -8.70
CA LYS A 10 31.67 16.85 -7.64
C LYS A 10 30.34 16.56 -8.34
N LYS A 11 30.02 15.26 -8.49
CA LYS A 11 28.67 14.79 -8.78
C LYS A 11 27.79 15.36 -7.68
N PHE A 12 27.08 16.43 -7.99
CA PHE A 12 25.94 16.85 -7.20
C PHE A 12 24.87 15.79 -7.49
N SER A 13 24.75 14.81 -6.59
CA SER A 13 23.58 13.93 -6.60
C SER A 13 22.41 14.83 -6.27
N VAL A 14 21.60 15.18 -7.26
CA VAL A 14 20.25 15.64 -7.03
C VAL A 14 19.59 14.48 -6.29
N VAL A 15 19.46 14.61 -4.97
CA VAL A 15 18.54 13.77 -4.22
C VAL A 15 17.18 14.26 -4.67
N ASP A 16 16.57 13.55 -5.61
CA ASP A 16 15.17 13.76 -5.95
C ASP A 16 14.37 13.37 -4.71
N THR A 17 14.13 14.35 -3.84
CA THR A 17 13.21 14.23 -2.71
C THR A 17 11.78 14.47 -3.18
N SER A 18 11.43 14.04 -4.39
CA SER A 18 10.05 13.64 -4.64
C SER A 18 9.83 12.43 -3.75
N ASP A 19 9.37 12.69 -2.53
CA ASP A 19 9.00 11.71 -1.52
C ASP A 19 7.78 10.94 -2.03
N ARG A 20 7.97 10.16 -3.09
CA ARG A 20 6.93 9.31 -3.66
C ARG A 20 6.70 8.26 -2.59
N GLN A 21 5.51 8.29 -2.02
CA GLN A 21 5.10 7.30 -1.04
C GLN A 21 5.06 5.94 -1.75
N THR A 22 6.14 5.18 -1.60
CA THR A 22 6.26 3.85 -2.21
C THR A 22 5.55 2.79 -1.38
N GLU A 23 5.07 3.15 -0.19
CA GLU A 23 4.31 2.28 0.68
C GLU A 23 2.95 2.90 0.98
N ILE A 24 1.91 2.07 0.90
CA ILE A 24 0.53 2.42 1.24
C ILE A 24 0.05 1.50 2.34
N VAL A 25 -0.54 2.07 3.39
CA VAL A 25 -1.29 1.35 4.42
C VAL A 25 -2.78 1.62 4.25
N ILE A 26 -3.54 0.54 4.13
CA ILE A 26 -5.00 0.53 4.19
C ILE A 26 -5.40 -0.02 5.54
N LEU A 27 -6.27 0.70 6.26
CA LEU A 27 -6.80 0.31 7.55
C LEU A 27 -8.31 0.08 7.47
N ASP A 28 -8.74 -1.09 7.89
CA ASP A 28 -10.14 -1.37 8.17
C ASP A 28 -10.61 -0.49 9.35
N PRO A 29 -11.68 0.31 9.16
CA PRO A 29 -12.20 1.21 10.20
C PRO A 29 -12.72 0.49 11.45
N THR A 30 -13.02 -0.80 11.34
CA THR A 30 -13.56 -1.62 12.45
C THR A 30 -12.47 -2.27 13.29
N VAL A 31 -11.19 -2.13 12.93
CA VAL A 31 -10.06 -2.60 13.75
C VAL A 31 -9.97 -1.74 15.03
N PRO A 32 -10.01 -2.34 16.22
CA PRO A 32 -9.87 -1.60 17.48
C PRO A 32 -8.56 -0.84 17.57
N ASP A 33 -8.56 0.28 18.29
CA ASP A 33 -7.37 1.10 18.56
C ASP A 33 -6.63 1.58 17.30
N SER A 34 -7.37 1.82 16.20
CA SER A 34 -6.88 2.34 14.92
C SER A 34 -5.99 3.58 15.08
N HIS A 35 -6.32 4.48 16.01
CA HIS A 35 -5.49 5.64 16.33
C HIS A 35 -4.08 5.28 16.81
N HIS A 36 -3.94 4.25 17.66
CA HIS A 36 -2.64 3.82 18.15
C HIS A 36 -1.82 3.13 17.06
N ILE A 37 -2.48 2.35 16.20
CA ILE A 37 -1.84 1.75 15.02
C ILE A 37 -1.26 2.84 14.11
N ILE A 38 -2.04 3.87 13.81
CA ILE A 38 -1.61 4.97 12.94
C ILE A 38 -0.40 5.72 13.52
N GLN A 39 -0.32 5.88 14.85
CA GLN A 39 0.83 6.50 15.51
C GLN A 39 2.12 5.69 15.36
N GLY A 40 2.03 4.38 15.13
CA GLY A 40 3.17 3.51 14.85
C GLY A 40 3.60 3.48 13.39
N ILE A 41 2.78 4.02 12.47
CA ILE A 41 3.12 4.12 11.05
C ILE A 41 4.06 5.30 10.84
N LYS A 42 5.06 5.12 9.97
CA LYS A 42 6.00 6.20 9.67
C LYS A 42 5.24 7.38 9.00
N PRO A 43 5.49 8.63 9.39
CA PRO A 43 4.73 9.78 8.90
C PRO A 43 4.71 9.94 7.36
N GLU A 44 5.75 9.46 6.68
CA GLU A 44 5.89 9.49 5.22
C GLU A 44 5.10 8.40 4.48
N THR A 45 4.52 7.42 5.19
CA THR A 45 3.74 6.34 4.57
C THR A 45 2.30 6.79 4.26
N ALA A 46 1.84 6.55 3.03
CA ALA A 46 0.48 6.92 2.64
C ALA A 46 -0.52 6.06 3.42
N THR A 47 -1.33 6.66 4.29
CA THR A 47 -2.25 5.90 5.14
C THR A 47 -3.69 6.28 4.83
N TYR A 48 -4.52 5.28 4.55
CA TYR A 48 -5.94 5.43 4.25
C TYR A 48 -6.77 4.56 5.20
N ILE A 49 -7.75 5.16 5.86
CA ILE A 49 -8.79 4.43 6.58
C ILE A 49 -9.98 4.28 5.64
N LEU A 50 -10.48 3.06 5.48
CA LEU A 50 -11.66 2.81 4.64
C LEU A 50 -12.94 3.29 5.32
N GLU A 51 -13.97 3.52 4.52
CA GLU A 51 -15.33 3.73 5.02
C GLU A 51 -16.01 2.36 5.25
N SER A 52 -16.62 2.15 6.42
CA SER A 52 -17.09 0.82 6.86
C SER A 52 -18.23 0.23 6.02
N GLN A 53 -19.03 1.09 5.38
CA GLN A 53 -20.31 0.73 4.76
C GLN A 53 -20.25 0.64 3.22
N THR A 54 -19.08 0.83 2.63
CA THR A 54 -18.86 0.80 1.19
C THR A 54 -17.90 -0.33 0.83
N ASP A 55 -17.99 -0.82 -0.41
CA ASP A 55 -17.17 -1.96 -0.85
C ASP A 55 -15.67 -1.64 -0.72
N ALA A 56 -14.98 -2.42 0.11
CA ALA A 56 -13.57 -2.17 0.43
C ALA A 56 -12.66 -2.37 -0.78
N ILE A 57 -12.96 -3.32 -1.67
CA ILE A 57 -12.13 -3.57 -2.85
C ILE A 57 -12.27 -2.44 -3.85
N GLU A 58 -13.49 -1.91 -4.04
CA GLU A 58 -13.72 -0.71 -4.86
C GLU A 58 -12.96 0.50 -4.31
N GLN A 59 -13.01 0.73 -2.99
CA GLN A 59 -12.27 1.81 -2.35
C GLN A 59 -10.75 1.66 -2.55
N ILE A 60 -10.20 0.48 -2.27
CA ILE A 60 -8.77 0.22 -2.46
C ILE A 60 -8.39 0.42 -3.93
N THR A 61 -9.19 -0.06 -4.88
CA THR A 61 -8.95 0.15 -6.31
C THR A 61 -8.89 1.64 -6.64
N THR A 62 -9.85 2.42 -6.15
CA THR A 62 -9.93 3.87 -6.38
C THR A 62 -8.76 4.64 -5.74
N ILE A 63 -8.29 4.18 -4.57
CA ILE A 63 -7.09 4.71 -3.93
C ILE A 63 -5.88 4.42 -4.81
N LEU A 64 -5.67 3.16 -5.19
CA LEU A 64 -4.51 2.73 -5.96
C LEU A 64 -4.44 3.38 -7.34
N ASP A 65 -5.56 3.66 -8.00
CA ASP A 65 -5.60 4.37 -9.30
C ASP A 65 -4.97 5.77 -9.24
N ARG A 66 -4.79 6.35 -8.05
CA ARG A 66 -4.18 7.67 -7.83
C ARG A 66 -2.68 7.60 -7.52
N HIS A 67 -2.14 6.39 -7.45
CA HIS A 67 -0.76 6.12 -7.06
C HIS A 67 -0.04 5.32 -8.14
N GLN A 68 1.29 5.40 -8.13
CA GLN A 68 2.18 4.67 -9.04
C GLN A 68 3.45 4.28 -8.28
N ASP A 69 4.15 3.29 -8.82
CA ASP A 69 5.43 2.83 -8.28
C ASP A 69 5.36 2.39 -6.80
N ILE A 70 4.22 1.83 -6.39
CA ILE A 70 4.03 1.31 -5.04
C ILE A 70 4.86 0.02 -4.87
N ALA A 71 5.80 0.05 -3.94
CA ALA A 71 6.62 -1.09 -3.53
C ALA A 71 5.92 -1.99 -2.49
N ALA A 72 5.03 -1.44 -1.66
CA ALA A 72 4.26 -2.26 -0.72
C ALA A 72 2.85 -1.72 -0.47
N LEU A 73 1.87 -2.63 -0.50
CA LEU A 73 0.50 -2.39 -0.05
C LEU A 73 0.27 -3.21 1.23
N HIS A 74 0.15 -2.50 2.34
CA HIS A 74 -0.16 -3.06 3.65
C HIS A 74 -1.68 -2.94 3.89
N ILE A 75 -2.34 -4.03 4.26
CA ILE A 75 -3.77 -4.05 4.57
C ILE A 75 -3.92 -4.56 5.99
N ILE A 76 -4.42 -3.71 6.88
CA ILE A 76 -4.69 -4.04 8.28
C ILE A 76 -6.19 -4.23 8.42
N SER A 77 -6.61 -5.44 8.75
CA SER A 77 -8.01 -5.85 8.69
C SER A 77 -8.39 -6.79 9.82
N HIS A 78 -9.68 -7.14 9.89
CA HIS A 78 -10.08 -8.35 10.58
C HIS A 78 -9.80 -9.58 9.73
N GLY A 79 -9.75 -10.72 10.40
CA GLY A 79 -9.63 -12.01 9.74
C GLY A 79 -10.27 -13.10 10.58
N ALA A 80 -10.53 -14.21 9.91
CA ALA A 80 -10.89 -15.46 10.53
C ALA A 80 -10.45 -16.60 9.60
N PRO A 81 -10.51 -17.87 10.06
CA PRO A 81 -10.17 -18.99 9.21
C PRO A 81 -10.86 -18.90 7.84
N SER A 82 -10.07 -19.01 6.78
CA SER A 82 -10.51 -18.99 5.37
C SER A 82 -11.11 -17.68 4.85
N HIS A 83 -11.05 -16.57 5.59
CA HIS A 83 -11.49 -15.27 5.04
C HIS A 83 -10.84 -14.05 5.69
N ILE A 84 -10.85 -12.97 4.94
CA ILE A 84 -10.48 -11.62 5.41
C ILE A 84 -11.75 -10.78 5.41
N GLN A 85 -11.92 -9.95 6.44
CA GLN A 85 -13.01 -9.00 6.54
C GLN A 85 -12.44 -7.58 6.49
N LEU A 86 -12.96 -6.77 5.58
CA LEU A 86 -12.61 -5.37 5.37
C LEU A 86 -13.89 -4.53 5.37
N GLY A 87 -14.20 -3.88 6.49
CA GLY A 87 -15.48 -3.17 6.64
C GLY A 87 -16.66 -4.12 6.45
N ASN A 88 -17.46 -3.94 5.39
CA ASN A 88 -18.56 -4.84 5.02
C ASN A 88 -18.19 -5.87 3.92
N THR A 89 -16.98 -5.80 3.37
CA THR A 89 -16.51 -6.72 2.33
C THR A 89 -15.82 -7.93 2.94
N GLN A 90 -16.31 -9.12 2.58
CA GLN A 90 -15.66 -10.39 2.93
C GLN A 90 -14.92 -10.95 1.72
N LEU A 91 -13.63 -11.21 1.85
CA LEU A 91 -12.81 -11.91 0.86
C LEU A 91 -12.58 -13.36 1.28
N ASN A 92 -13.10 -14.30 0.50
CA ASN A 92 -12.95 -15.73 0.70
C ASN A 92 -12.99 -16.45 -0.67
N ASN A 93 -12.89 -17.78 -0.67
CA ASN A 93 -12.89 -18.56 -1.92
C ASN A 93 -14.15 -18.38 -2.78
N GLN A 94 -15.28 -17.98 -2.19
CA GLN A 94 -16.55 -17.76 -2.89
C GLN A 94 -16.64 -16.35 -3.46
N THR A 95 -16.14 -15.34 -2.74
CA THR A 95 -16.26 -13.93 -3.13
C THR A 95 -15.08 -13.44 -3.95
N LEU A 96 -13.88 -14.01 -3.78
CA LEU A 96 -12.67 -13.61 -4.50
C LEU A 96 -12.83 -13.61 -6.03
N PRO A 97 -13.53 -14.58 -6.67
CA PRO A 97 -13.78 -14.53 -8.11
C PRO A 97 -14.51 -13.27 -8.57
N HIS A 98 -15.44 -12.74 -7.75
CA HIS A 98 -16.17 -11.50 -8.06
C HIS A 98 -15.26 -10.27 -8.09
N TYR A 99 -14.23 -10.26 -7.24
CA TYR A 99 -13.26 -9.15 -7.14
C TYR A 99 -12.01 -9.32 -8.00
N SER A 100 -11.86 -10.47 -8.66
CA SER A 100 -10.62 -10.84 -9.38
C SER A 100 -10.15 -9.79 -10.39
N GLN A 101 -11.07 -9.17 -11.13
CA GLN A 101 -10.73 -8.12 -12.10
C GLN A 101 -10.24 -6.84 -11.41
N GLN A 102 -10.86 -6.42 -10.31
CA GLN A 102 -10.44 -5.24 -9.55
C GLN A 102 -9.06 -5.47 -8.91
N ILE A 103 -8.86 -6.63 -8.28
CA ILE A 103 -7.58 -7.00 -7.67
C ILE A 103 -6.47 -7.10 -8.74
N GLN A 104 -6.77 -7.60 -9.94
CA GLN A 104 -5.81 -7.60 -11.03
C GLN A 104 -5.42 -6.19 -11.48
N LYS A 105 -6.36 -5.22 -11.48
CA LYS A 105 -6.07 -3.82 -11.83
C LYS A 105 -5.10 -3.16 -10.85
N TRP A 106 -5.05 -3.60 -9.59
CA TRP A 106 -4.10 -3.06 -8.60
C TRP A 106 -2.66 -3.10 -9.12
N ARG A 107 -2.34 -4.12 -9.93
CA ARG A 107 -1.01 -4.30 -10.55
C ARG A 107 -0.56 -3.10 -11.39
N ASN A 108 -1.46 -2.25 -11.87
CA ASN A 108 -1.13 -1.05 -12.64
C ASN A 108 -0.46 0.04 -11.79
N SER A 109 -0.69 0.02 -10.48
CA SER A 109 -0.13 0.99 -9.52
C SER A 109 1.07 0.44 -8.77
N LEU A 110 1.25 -0.88 -8.80
CA LEU A 110 2.31 -1.61 -8.10
C LEU A 110 3.57 -1.73 -8.96
N THR A 111 4.72 -1.72 -8.31
CA THR A 111 5.98 -2.15 -8.93
C THR A 111 5.96 -3.66 -9.24
N ALA A 112 6.88 -4.12 -10.10
CA ALA A 112 6.97 -5.53 -10.48
C ALA A 112 7.22 -6.47 -9.28
N ASP A 113 7.98 -5.98 -8.29
CA ASP A 113 8.38 -6.72 -7.09
C ASP A 113 7.54 -6.33 -5.85
N ALA A 114 6.40 -5.68 -6.06
CA ALA A 114 5.60 -5.16 -4.97
C ALA A 114 5.06 -6.27 -4.05
N ALA A 115 5.09 -6.02 -2.75
CA ALA A 115 4.48 -6.88 -1.76
C ALA A 115 3.05 -6.42 -1.44
N ILE A 116 2.11 -7.37 -1.38
CA ILE A 116 0.80 -7.16 -0.74
C ILE A 116 0.83 -7.93 0.57
N ILE A 117 0.74 -7.21 1.68
CA ILE A 117 0.86 -7.77 3.03
C ILE A 117 -0.47 -7.55 3.75
N ILE A 118 -1.04 -8.62 4.28
CA ILE A 118 -2.33 -8.59 4.97
C ILE A 118 -2.10 -8.95 6.43
N TYR A 119 -2.47 -8.04 7.32
CA TYR A 119 -2.45 -8.23 8.76
C TYR A 119 -3.88 -8.45 9.23
N GLY A 120 -4.17 -9.62 9.79
CA GLY A 120 -5.47 -9.90 10.39
C GLY A 120 -5.41 -11.12 11.30
N CYS A 121 -6.37 -11.20 12.22
CA CYS A 121 -6.51 -12.34 13.12
C CYS A 121 -6.76 -13.62 12.32
N ASN A 122 -6.00 -14.70 12.56
CA ASN A 122 -6.26 -16.04 12.02
C ASN A 122 -6.53 -16.10 10.50
N VAL A 123 -5.87 -15.23 9.72
CA VAL A 123 -5.96 -15.20 8.26
C VAL A 123 -5.26 -16.41 7.62
N ALA A 124 -4.41 -17.11 8.38
CA ALA A 124 -3.66 -18.30 7.99
C ALA A 124 -3.96 -19.50 8.90
#